data_AF-A0A7J3GCU8-F1
#
_entry.id   AF-A0A7J3GCU8-F1
#
_cell.length_a   1.000
_cell.length_b   1.000
_cell.length_c   1.000
_cell.angle_alpha   90.00
_cell.angle_beta   90.00
_cell.angle_gamma   90.00
#
_symmetry.space_group_name_H-M   'P 1'
#
loop_
_entity.id
_entity.type
_entity.pdbx_description
1 polymer ?
#
loop_
_entity_poly.entity_id
_entity_poly.type
_entity_poly.pdbx_seq_one_letter_code
_entity_poly.pdbx_strand_id
1 'polypeptide(L)'
;IDITRVTVICTLCGHTYHESMKSHEVLAFTQSLVGKACPKCGNQTLEVAEEKDLIEELAELAEATGSKVEIISPETEEGQMLLKSFGGIAAILKYRAEQR
;
A
#
# COMPACT_ATOMS: atom_id res chain seq x y z
N ILE A 1 7.84 -8.60 -4.94
CA ILE A 1 6.53 -8.29 -4.34
C ILE A 1 5.79 -7.48 -5.38
N ASP A 2 4.59 -7.86 -5.75
CA ASP A 2 3.78 -7.17 -6.77
C ASP A 2 2.52 -6.66 -6.09
N ILE A 3 2.65 -5.55 -5.37
CA ILE A 3 1.57 -4.93 -4.60
C ILE A 3 1.48 -3.48 -5.01
N THR A 4 0.27 -3.05 -5.35
CA THR A 4 -0.07 -1.67 -5.65
C THR A 4 -0.93 -1.13 -4.52
N ARG A 5 -0.58 0.06 -3.99
CA ARG A 5 -1.43 0.82 -3.08
C ARG A 5 -2.36 1.69 -3.92
N VAL A 6 -3.66 1.50 -3.74
CA VAL A 6 -4.73 2.21 -4.44
C VAL A 6 -5.35 3.21 -3.47
N THR A 7 -5.32 4.49 -3.83
CA THR A 7 -6.00 5.56 -3.09
C THR A 7 -7.38 5.77 -3.71
N VAL A 8 -8.43 5.59 -2.90
CA VAL A 8 -9.81 5.82 -3.31
C VAL A 8 -10.32 7.11 -2.69
N ILE A 9 -10.95 7.95 -3.49
CA ILE A 9 -11.55 9.21 -3.06
C ILE A 9 -13.05 9.23 -3.39
N CYS A 10 -13.83 9.86 -2.51
CA CYS A 10 -15.19 10.28 -2.82
C CYS A 10 -15.17 11.72 -3.34
N THR A 11 -15.51 11.94 -4.61
CA THR A 11 -15.48 13.28 -5.23
C THR A 11 -16.48 14.26 -4.64
N LEU A 12 -17.52 13.78 -3.95
CA LEU A 12 -18.54 14.64 -3.36
C LEU A 12 -18.20 15.12 -1.93
N CYS A 13 -17.67 14.25 -1.07
CA CYS A 13 -17.44 14.58 0.35
C CYS A 13 -15.95 14.54 0.77
N GLY A 14 -15.05 14.21 -0.15
CA GLY A 14 -13.61 14.14 0.06
C GLY A 14 -13.14 12.98 0.94
N HIS A 15 -14.01 12.03 1.29
CA HIS A 15 -13.58 10.85 2.04
C HIS A 15 -12.54 10.07 1.23
N THR A 16 -11.40 9.78 1.85
CA THR A 16 -10.28 9.09 1.21
C THR A 16 -9.89 7.88 2.06
N TYR A 17 -9.58 6.76 1.40
CA TYR A 17 -9.02 5.57 2.03
C TYR A 17 -8.05 4.87 1.07
N HIS A 18 -7.25 3.94 1.61
CA HIS A 18 -6.27 3.20 0.83
C HIS A 18 -6.52 1.69 0.94
N GLU A 19 -6.29 0.97 -0.16
CA GLU A 19 -6.30 -0.48 -0.22
C GLU A 19 -5.00 -0.96 -0.85
N SER A 20 -4.47 -2.10 -0.40
CA SER A 20 -3.29 -2.73 -0.99
C SER A 20 -3.69 -4.06 -1.61
N MET A 21 -3.38 -4.25 -2.88
CA MET A 21 -3.75 -5.45 -3.64
C MET A 21 -2.68 -5.80 -4.66
N LYS A 22 -2.77 -6.97 -5.29
CA LYS A 22 -1.85 -7.29 -6.39
C LYS A 22 -2.18 -6.42 -7.60
N SER A 23 -1.17 -6.07 -8.38
CA SER A 23 -1.32 -5.13 -9.50
C SER A 23 -2.36 -5.58 -10.53
N HIS A 24 -2.51 -6.89 -10.74
CA HIS A 24 -3.55 -7.43 -11.64
C HIS A 24 -4.99 -7.37 -11.09
N GLU A 25 -5.17 -7.16 -9.79
CA GLU A 25 -6.49 -7.06 -9.14
C GLU A 25 -7.06 -5.63 -9.22
N VAL A 26 -6.21 -4.63 -9.50
CA VAL A 26 -6.57 -3.20 -9.48
C VAL A 26 -7.70 -2.87 -10.46
N LEU A 27 -7.69 -3.46 -11.66
CA LEU A 27 -8.74 -3.24 -12.65
C LEU A 27 -10.10 -3.76 -12.15
N ALA A 28 -10.13 -4.97 -11.58
CA ALA A 28 -11.34 -5.56 -11.04
C ALA A 28 -11.86 -4.78 -9.83
N PHE A 29 -10.95 -4.32 -8.97
CA PHE A 29 -11.29 -3.46 -7.84
C PHE A 29 -11.90 -2.12 -8.29
N THR A 30 -11.30 -1.45 -9.27
CA THR A 30 -11.80 -0.19 -9.83
C THR A 30 -13.21 -0.35 -10.37
N GLN A 31 -13.48 -1.44 -11.09
CA GLN A 31 -14.83 -1.77 -11.56
C GLN A 31 -15.81 -2.00 -10.41
N SER A 32 -15.38 -2.62 -9.30
CA SER A 32 -16.22 -2.85 -8.12
C SER A 32 -16.63 -1.57 -7.37
N LEU A 33 -15.94 -0.44 -7.61
CA LEU A 33 -16.31 0.85 -7.04
C LEU A 33 -17.53 1.48 -7.74
N VAL A 34 -17.80 1.10 -8.98
CA VAL A 34 -18.94 1.62 -9.75
C VAL A 34 -20.25 1.20 -9.06
N GLY A 35 -21.02 2.19 -8.60
CA GLY A 35 -22.26 1.96 -7.85
C GLY A 35 -22.07 1.64 -6.37
N LYS A 36 -20.83 1.60 -5.86
CA LYS A 36 -20.57 1.40 -4.43
C LYS A 36 -20.81 2.71 -3.66
N ALA A 37 -21.64 2.64 -2.62
CA ALA A 37 -21.94 3.80 -1.78
C ALA A 37 -20.72 4.18 -0.92
N CYS A 38 -20.41 5.47 -0.87
CA CYS A 38 -19.40 6.02 0.02
C CYS A 38 -19.79 5.77 1.49
N PRO A 39 -18.89 5.22 2.34
CA PRO A 39 -19.20 4.93 3.73
C PRO A 39 -19.46 6.18 4.58
N LYS A 40 -19.03 7.37 4.11
CA LYS A 40 -19.19 8.64 4.84
C LYS A 40 -20.48 9.38 4.48
N CYS A 41 -20.87 9.41 3.20
CA CYS A 41 -22.00 10.23 2.73
C CYS A 41 -23.07 9.45 1.96
N GLY A 42 -22.89 8.14 1.73
CA GLY A 42 -23.85 7.28 1.04
C GLY A 42 -23.92 7.44 -0.47
N ASN A 43 -23.24 8.42 -1.06
CA ASN A 43 -23.28 8.67 -2.51
C ASN A 43 -22.36 7.69 -3.28
N GLN A 44 -22.75 7.35 -4.50
CA GLN A 44 -22.02 6.40 -5.36
C GLN A 44 -20.98 7.09 -6.24
N THR A 45 -20.10 7.87 -5.61
CA THR A 45 -19.10 8.71 -6.29
C THR A 45 -17.68 8.40 -5.82
N LEU A 46 -17.41 7.11 -5.54
CA LEU A 46 -16.08 6.62 -5.23
C LEU A 46 -15.31 6.39 -6.53
N GLU A 47 -14.07 6.87 -6.59
CA GLU A 47 -13.16 6.66 -7.72
C GLU A 47 -11.72 6.43 -7.23
N VAL A 48 -10.91 5.79 -8.05
CA VAL A 48 -9.48 5.67 -7.81
C VAL A 48 -8.82 7.01 -8.16
N ALA A 49 -8.17 7.61 -7.17
CA ALA A 49 -7.41 8.85 -7.33
C ALA A 49 -5.95 8.59 -7.71
N GLU A 50 -5.37 7.51 -7.19
CA GLU A 50 -3.95 7.20 -7.36
C GLU A 50 -3.74 5.69 -7.26
N GLU A 51 -2.83 5.19 -8.09
CA GLU A 51 -2.28 3.84 -8.03
C GLU A 51 -0.78 3.98 -7.92
N LYS A 52 -0.18 3.40 -6.87
CA LYS A 52 1.25 3.52 -6.62
C LYS A 52 1.87 2.18 -6.29
N ASP A 53 3.01 1.88 -6.91
CA ASP A 53 3.78 0.69 -6.55
C ASP A 53 4.24 0.79 -5.09
N LEU A 54 4.05 -0.28 -4.33
CA LEU A 54 4.35 -0.28 -2.91
C LEU A 54 5.86 -0.07 -2.64
N ILE A 55 6.75 -0.56 -3.51
CA ILE A 55 8.20 -0.40 -3.34
C ILE A 55 8.59 1.06 -3.57
N GLU A 56 8.05 1.68 -4.63
CA GLU A 56 8.27 3.10 -4.92
C GLU A 56 7.80 4.00 -3.78
N GLU A 57 6.59 3.75 -3.27
CA GLU A 57 6.05 4.50 -2.15
C GLU A 57 6.89 4.37 -0.87
N LEU A 58 7.33 3.15 -0.53
CA LEU A 58 8.20 2.94 0.62
C LEU A 58 9.58 3.60 0.42
N ALA A 59 10.08 3.64 -0.81
CA ALA A 59 11.33 4.32 -1.14
C ALA A 59 11.22 5.83 -0.94
N GLU A 60 10.14 6.46 -1.41
CA GLU A 60 9.88 7.88 -1.19
C GLU A 60 9.75 8.23 0.29
N LEU A 61 9.02 7.40 1.07
CA LEU A 61 8.90 7.57 2.52
C LEU A 61 10.26 7.44 3.21
N ALA A 62 11.09 6.50 2.74
CA ALA A 62 12.44 6.32 3.27
C ALA A 62 13.32 7.54 2.98
N GLU A 63 13.30 8.07 1.75
CA GLU A 63 14.02 9.28 1.37
C GLU A 63 13.57 10.49 2.21
N ALA A 64 12.26 10.71 2.32
CA ALA A 64 11.69 11.82 3.09
C ALA A 64 12.04 11.76 4.59
N THR A 65 12.29 10.57 5.14
CA THR A 65 12.62 10.36 6.57
C THR A 65 14.11 10.13 6.83
N GLY A 66 14.95 10.11 5.79
CA GLY A 66 16.37 9.77 5.91
C GLY A 66 16.60 8.34 6.39
N SER A 67 15.77 7.41 5.93
CA SER A 67 15.92 5.96 6.13
C SER A 67 16.64 5.35 4.92
N LYS A 68 17.38 4.25 5.15
CA LYS A 68 18.10 3.53 4.10
C LYS A 68 17.23 2.39 3.56
N VAL A 69 17.10 2.31 2.24
CA VAL A 69 16.38 1.22 1.55
C VAL A 69 17.39 0.17 1.10
N GLU A 70 17.06 -1.10 1.32
CA GLU A 70 17.85 -2.25 0.88
C GLU A 70 16.92 -3.29 0.24
N ILE A 71 17.29 -3.82 -0.92
CA ILE A 71 16.54 -4.86 -1.62
C ILE A 71 17.27 -6.20 -1.42
N ILE A 72 16.55 -7.17 -0.86
CA ILE A 72 17.11 -8.49 -0.51
C ILE A 72 16.52 -9.55 -1.45
N SER A 73 17.39 -10.29 -2.13
CA SER A 73 17.00 -11.41 -2.98
C SER A 73 16.52 -12.60 -2.14
N PRO A 74 15.45 -13.33 -2.55
CA PRO A 74 15.01 -14.55 -1.89
C PRO A 74 15.86 -15.79 -2.23
N GLU A 75 17.03 -15.62 -2.86
CA GLU A 75 17.95 -16.71 -3.20
C GLU A 75 18.75 -17.22 -2.00
N THR A 76 18.88 -16.43 -0.93
CA THR A 76 19.51 -16.86 0.32
C THR A 76 18.48 -17.38 1.33
N GLU A 77 18.94 -18.14 2.32
CA GLU A 77 18.07 -18.64 3.40
C GLU A 77 17.41 -17.48 4.15
N GLU A 78 18.17 -16.42 4.46
CA GLU A 78 17.69 -15.22 5.14
C GLU A 78 16.65 -14.47 4.30
N GLY A 79 16.88 -14.35 2.99
CA GLY A 79 15.94 -13.75 2.06
C GLY A 79 14.62 -14.52 1.98
N GLN A 80 14.70 -15.86 1.97
CA GLN A 80 13.49 -16.69 2.05
C GLN A 80 12.76 -16.54 3.39
N MET A 81 13.49 -16.45 4.50
CA MET A 81 12.90 -16.20 5.82
C MET A 81 12.20 -14.85 5.86
N LEU A 82 12.82 -13.78 5.36
CA LEU A 82 12.21 -12.46 5.26
C LEU A 82 10.89 -12.51 4.48
N LEU A 83 10.89 -13.20 3.33
CA LEU A 83 9.70 -13.33 2.49
C LEU A 83 8.58 -14.13 3.18
N LYS A 84 8.91 -15.30 3.76
CA LYS A 84 7.91 -16.23 4.31
C LYS A 84 7.41 -15.81 5.69
N SER A 85 8.27 -15.26 6.55
CA SER A 85 7.93 -14.94 7.93
C SER A 85 7.40 -13.52 8.11
N PHE A 86 7.88 -12.57 7.30
CA PHE A 86 7.51 -11.14 7.41
C PHE A 86 6.74 -10.63 6.18
N GLY A 87 6.38 -11.50 5.23
CA GLY A 87 5.70 -11.08 4.01
C GLY A 87 6.59 -10.33 3.01
N GLY A 88 7.91 -10.34 3.24
CA GLY A 88 8.90 -9.72 2.36
C GLY A 88 9.18 -8.24 2.62
N ILE A 89 8.61 -7.65 3.68
CA ILE A 89 8.85 -6.26 4.07
C ILE A 89 9.24 -6.24 5.55
N ALA A 90 10.33 -5.56 5.88
CA ALA A 90 10.78 -5.35 7.25
C ALA A 90 11.45 -3.99 7.40
N ALA A 91 11.55 -3.50 8.63
CA ALA A 91 12.23 -2.25 8.96
C ALA A 91 13.08 -2.42 10.22
N ILE A 92 14.26 -1.80 10.22
CA ILE A 92 15.09 -1.64 11.42
C ILE A 92 14.90 -0.22 11.91
N LEU A 93 14.37 -0.08 13.13
CA LEU A 93 14.07 1.22 13.72
C LEU A 93 15.30 1.79 14.44
N LYS A 94 15.45 3.12 14.38
CA LYS A 94 16.52 3.86 15.11
C LYS A 94 16.35 3.73 16.63
N TYR A 95 15.12 3.63 17.11
CA TYR A 95 14.75 3.49 18.51
C TYR A 95 13.56 2.54 18.63
N ARG A 96 13.27 2.07 19.85
CA ARG A 96 12.10 1.23 20.13
C ARG A 96 10.82 2.04 19.85
N ALA A 97 9.94 1.51 19.02
CA ALA A 97 8.59 2.07 18.88
C ALA A 97 7.78 1.75 20.14
N GLU A 98 7.16 2.78 20.73
CA GLU A 98 6.10 2.57 21.70
C GLU A 98 4.85 2.12 20.94
N GLN A 99 4.42 0.89 21.19
CA GLN A 99 3.15 0.40 20.65
C GLN A 99 2.03 1.02 21.49
N ARG A 100 1.27 1.93 20.90
CA ARG A 100 0.02 2.46 21.49
C ARG A 100 -1.17 1.60 21.10
#